data_AF-A0A2E2Y5M0-F1
#
_entry.id   AF-A0A2E2Y5M0-F1
#
_cell.length_a   1.000
_cell.length_b   1.000
_cell.length_c   1.000
_cell.angle_alpha   90.00
_cell.angle_beta   90.00
_cell.angle_gamma   90.00
#
_symmetry.space_group_name_H-M   'P 1'
#
loop_
_entity.id
_entity.type
_entity.pdbx_description
1 polymer ?
#
loop_
_entity_poly.entity_id
_entity_poly.type
_entity_poly.pdbx_seq_one_letter_code
_entity_poly.pdbx_strand_id
1 'polypeptide(L)'
;MRQILTLVCLLITIVAISQPKKKLSARDSILVEYHFDSETPIFNPNPVFVFPKSSYGWTKSIDEKWLIKTNILPLYSLSTDRYKLKSNEAKVGLDNYQHMAFYQMTIDSNEFLIYVKQYQTGSYEFPLTKKGWKISNYFYFSIINKPEKTDSIQNLALDSNLYYGFTILDEGLFKDVAEKTYKNPWELISTNMKLEVSDRKLVVQLERKDQGQLRFLIYSIHPIFDDPVGIVSNWKIKNRGIYLDNTLKRLHYTILDKEWSATVLP
;
A
#
# COMPACT_ATOMS: atom_id res chain seq x y z
N MET A 1 -26.11 -4.25 23.89
CA MET A 1 -24.83 -4.16 23.15
C MET A 1 -25.09 -3.67 21.73
N ARG A 2 -25.43 -2.40 21.55
CA ARG A 2 -25.84 -1.79 20.27
C ARG A 2 -25.04 -0.53 19.91
N GLN A 3 -23.91 -0.30 20.60
CA GLN A 3 -23.17 0.98 20.57
C GLN A 3 -21.74 0.89 20.03
N ILE A 4 -21.28 -0.30 19.59
CA ILE A 4 -19.93 -0.45 19.02
C ILE A 4 -19.96 -0.29 17.48
N LEU A 5 -21.11 -0.53 16.84
CA LEU A 5 -21.22 -0.47 15.37
C LEU A 5 -21.46 0.94 14.81
N THR A 6 -21.97 1.87 15.61
CA THR A 6 -22.15 3.26 15.18
C THR A 6 -20.82 3.99 14.98
N LEU A 7 -19.72 3.47 15.55
CA LEU A 7 -18.38 4.01 15.36
C LEU A 7 -17.68 3.48 14.09
N VAL A 8 -18.21 2.40 13.48
CA VAL A 8 -17.72 1.86 12.20
C VAL A 8 -18.43 2.52 11.02
N CYS A 9 -19.61 3.11 11.24
CA CYS A 9 -20.35 3.87 10.23
C CYS A 9 -19.89 5.34 10.06
N LEU A 10 -18.84 5.77 10.77
CA LEU A 10 -18.31 7.14 10.71
C LEU A 10 -16.79 7.13 10.50
N LEU A 11 -16.33 6.28 9.59
CA LEU A 11 -14.97 6.32 9.05
C LEU A 11 -15.05 6.58 7.55
N ILE A 12 -15.18 7.88 7.27
CA ILE A 12 -14.81 8.48 5.99
C ILE A 12 -13.39 8.05 5.66
N THR A 13 -13.11 7.95 4.37
CA THR A 13 -11.78 7.87 3.75
C THR A 13 -11.19 6.45 3.69
N ILE A 14 -11.33 5.84 2.52
CA ILE A 14 -10.21 5.74 1.59
C ILE A 14 -10.81 5.50 0.19
N VAL A 15 -10.29 6.29 -0.72
CA VAL A 15 -10.43 6.32 -2.18
C VAL A 15 -11.59 7.02 -2.91
N ALA A 16 -11.19 7.94 -3.78
CA ALA A 16 -12.01 8.88 -4.56
C ALA A 16 -12.04 8.49 -6.04
N ILE A 17 -13.25 8.42 -6.62
CA ILE A 17 -13.58 8.14 -8.03
C ILE A 17 -12.61 8.78 -9.05
N SER A 18 -12.35 8.00 -10.10
CA SER A 18 -11.66 8.33 -11.34
C SER A 18 -11.93 9.75 -11.86
N GLN A 19 -10.88 10.48 -12.26
CA GLN A 19 -11.06 11.54 -13.24
C GLN A 19 -11.73 10.95 -14.51
N PRO A 20 -12.70 11.65 -15.11
CA PRO A 20 -13.33 11.19 -16.35
C PRO A 20 -12.27 11.12 -17.45
N LYS A 21 -12.49 10.23 -18.43
CA LYS A 21 -11.68 10.07 -19.65
C LYS A 21 -11.37 11.44 -20.28
N LYS A 22 -10.24 12.05 -19.92
CA LYS A 22 -9.67 13.19 -20.62
C LYS A 22 -8.26 12.77 -21.02
N LYS A 23 -7.98 12.78 -22.33
CA LYS A 23 -6.62 12.67 -22.87
C LYS A 23 -5.79 13.75 -22.16
N LEU A 24 -4.82 13.34 -21.36
CA LEU A 24 -3.78 14.22 -20.85
C LEU A 24 -3.14 14.91 -22.05
N SER A 25 -3.35 16.22 -22.19
CA SER A 25 -2.60 17.06 -23.12
C SER A 25 -1.43 17.67 -22.35
N ALA A 26 -0.27 17.76 -22.99
CA ALA A 26 1.02 18.17 -22.41
C ALA A 26 1.09 19.64 -21.94
N ARG A 27 -0.04 20.26 -21.59
CA ARG A 27 -0.16 21.68 -21.22
C ARG A 27 -0.74 21.96 -19.83
N ASP A 28 -1.09 20.93 -19.06
CA ASP A 28 -1.52 21.14 -17.66
C ASP A 28 -0.32 21.26 -16.69
N SER A 29 0.87 21.53 -17.24
CA SER A 29 2.06 22.04 -16.55
C SER A 29 1.83 23.50 -16.14
N ILE A 30 1.26 23.72 -14.95
CA ILE A 30 1.57 24.94 -14.20
C ILE A 30 2.08 24.48 -12.85
N LEU A 31 3.40 24.64 -12.70
CA LEU A 31 4.13 24.65 -11.45
C LEU A 31 3.39 25.56 -10.46
N VAL A 32 2.64 24.95 -9.56
CA VAL A 32 2.44 25.57 -8.24
C VAL A 32 3.66 25.12 -7.46
N GLU A 33 4.70 25.95 -7.46
CA GLU A 33 5.74 25.85 -6.45
C GLU A 33 5.04 26.09 -5.11
N TYR A 34 4.76 25.00 -4.39
CA TYR A 34 4.37 25.11 -3.00
C TYR A 34 5.64 25.46 -2.21
N HIS A 35 5.95 26.75 -2.17
CA HIS A 35 6.84 27.27 -1.13
C HIS A 35 6.04 27.26 0.18
N PHE A 36 6.11 26.13 0.90
CA PHE A 36 5.66 26.07 2.30
C PHE A 36 6.70 26.76 3.18
N ASP A 37 6.88 28.07 2.96
CA ASP A 37 7.63 28.92 3.86
C ASP A 37 6.69 29.31 5.02
N SER A 38 6.78 28.60 6.15
CA SER A 38 6.88 29.18 7.51
C SER A 38 6.19 28.42 8.67
N GLU A 39 5.31 27.44 8.46
CA GLU A 39 4.65 26.74 9.58
C GLU A 39 5.03 25.26 9.73
N THR A 40 5.09 24.82 10.99
CA THR A 40 5.44 23.43 11.36
C THR A 40 4.27 22.51 11.03
N PRO A 41 4.49 21.35 10.38
CA PRO A 41 3.43 20.38 10.12
C PRO A 41 2.76 19.92 11.41
N ILE A 42 1.43 19.95 11.44
CA ILE A 42 0.63 19.44 12.55
C ILE A 42 0.14 18.04 12.18
N PHE A 43 0.75 17.02 12.80
CA PHE A 43 0.37 15.62 12.60
C PHE A 43 -0.79 15.22 13.51
N ASN A 44 -1.82 14.58 12.95
CA ASN A 44 -2.81 13.89 13.75
C ASN A 44 -2.24 12.51 14.16
N PRO A 45 -1.98 12.27 15.45
CA PRO A 45 -1.40 11.00 15.89
C PRO A 45 -2.36 9.82 15.71
N ASN A 46 -3.66 10.09 15.59
CA ASN A 46 -4.65 9.06 15.36
C ASN A 46 -4.74 8.77 13.86
N PRO A 47 -4.50 7.51 13.44
CA PRO A 47 -4.68 7.14 12.05
C PRO A 47 -6.14 7.28 11.66
N VAL A 48 -6.37 7.81 10.46
CA VAL A 48 -7.69 7.81 9.83
C VAL A 48 -8.11 6.40 9.50
N PHE A 49 -7.15 5.55 9.11
CA PHE A 49 -7.39 4.14 8.86
C PHE A 49 -6.16 3.31 9.17
N VAL A 50 -6.37 2.13 9.74
CA VAL A 50 -5.30 1.14 9.98
C VAL A 50 -5.72 -0.18 9.37
N PHE A 51 -4.85 -0.73 8.54
CA PHE A 51 -5.04 -2.08 8.01
C PHE A 51 -4.82 -3.09 9.15
N PRO A 52 -5.74 -4.04 9.34
CA PRO A 52 -5.63 -5.00 10.44
C PRO A 52 -4.43 -5.93 10.25
N LYS A 53 -3.85 -6.38 11.36
CA LYS A 53 -2.77 -7.38 11.38
C LYS A 53 -3.24 -8.80 11.02
N SER A 54 -4.53 -8.98 10.76
CA SER A 54 -5.14 -10.24 10.35
C SER A 54 -5.49 -10.23 8.85
N SER A 55 -4.80 -9.44 8.03
CA SER A 55 -5.03 -9.47 6.58
C SER A 55 -4.28 -10.65 5.97
N TYR A 56 -4.79 -11.16 4.85
CA TYR A 56 -4.21 -12.28 4.13
C TYR A 56 -3.62 -11.80 2.82
N GLY A 57 -2.34 -12.05 2.58
CA GLY A 57 -1.72 -11.83 1.28
C GLY A 57 -1.94 -13.03 0.37
N TRP A 58 -2.42 -12.74 -0.83
CA TRP A 58 -2.74 -13.70 -1.88
C TRP A 58 -1.83 -13.48 -3.08
N THR A 59 -1.26 -14.57 -3.58
CA THR A 59 -0.43 -14.53 -4.79
C THR A 59 -0.79 -15.72 -5.68
N LYS A 60 -1.15 -15.43 -6.92
CA LYS A 60 -1.38 -16.45 -7.94
C LYS A 60 -0.04 -16.95 -8.45
N SER A 61 0.19 -18.25 -8.32
CA SER A 61 1.44 -18.89 -8.69
C SER A 61 1.60 -19.09 -10.20
N ILE A 62 2.80 -19.54 -10.61
CA ILE A 62 3.12 -19.85 -12.03
C ILE A 62 2.22 -20.96 -12.59
N ASP A 63 1.80 -21.92 -11.75
CA ASP A 63 0.88 -23.01 -12.10
C ASP A 63 -0.59 -22.69 -11.78
N GLU A 64 -0.94 -21.39 -11.72
CA GLU A 64 -2.30 -20.86 -11.54
C GLU A 64 -2.98 -21.20 -10.20
N LYS A 65 -2.23 -21.69 -9.21
CA LYS A 65 -2.73 -21.95 -7.85
C LYS A 65 -2.65 -20.70 -6.98
N TRP A 66 -3.61 -20.56 -6.09
CA TRP A 66 -3.59 -19.48 -5.10
C TRP A 66 -2.74 -19.87 -3.89
N LEU A 67 -1.79 -18.99 -3.56
CA LEU A 67 -0.99 -19.05 -2.35
C LEU A 67 -1.50 -18.00 -1.37
N ILE A 68 -1.64 -18.36 -0.11
CA ILE A 68 -2.11 -17.47 0.96
C ILE A 68 -1.13 -17.46 2.13
N LYS A 69 -0.87 -16.29 2.70
CA LYS A 69 -0.14 -16.16 3.98
C LYS A 69 -0.55 -14.90 4.73
N THR A 70 -0.63 -14.97 6.06
CA THR A 70 -1.00 -13.81 6.88
C THR A 70 0.05 -12.70 6.75
N ASN A 71 -0.40 -11.48 6.43
CA ASN A 71 0.38 -10.26 6.22
C ASN A 71 1.52 -10.34 5.20
N ILE A 72 1.60 -11.43 4.44
CA ILE A 72 2.68 -11.70 3.50
C ILE A 72 2.08 -12.03 2.15
N LEU A 73 2.52 -11.35 1.09
CA LEU A 73 2.31 -11.80 -0.28
C LEU A 73 3.30 -12.94 -0.56
N PRO A 74 2.85 -14.19 -0.77
CA PRO A 74 3.77 -15.32 -0.96
C PRO A 74 4.61 -15.19 -2.24
N LEU A 75 5.76 -15.86 -2.32
CA LEU A 75 6.49 -15.95 -3.60
C LEU A 75 5.68 -16.78 -4.60
N TYR A 76 5.42 -16.24 -5.79
CA TYR A 76 4.61 -16.89 -6.84
C TYR A 76 5.19 -18.23 -7.35
N SER A 77 6.45 -18.53 -7.04
CA SER A 77 7.12 -19.80 -7.39
C SER A 77 6.96 -20.92 -6.36
N LEU A 78 6.33 -20.68 -5.19
CA LEU A 78 6.34 -21.67 -4.09
C LEU A 78 5.48 -22.91 -4.34
N SER A 79 4.51 -22.83 -5.26
CA SER A 79 3.67 -23.98 -5.61
C SER A 79 4.41 -25.06 -6.40
N THR A 80 5.47 -24.69 -7.13
CA THR A 80 6.21 -25.56 -8.04
C THR A 80 7.60 -25.92 -7.52
N ASP A 81 8.17 -25.11 -6.61
CA ASP A 81 9.51 -25.33 -6.05
C ASP A 81 9.46 -25.66 -4.53
N ARG A 82 9.54 -26.95 -4.21
CA ARG A 82 9.53 -27.44 -2.82
C ARG A 82 10.78 -27.04 -2.03
N TYR A 83 11.93 -26.84 -2.67
CA TYR A 83 13.14 -26.39 -1.99
C TYR A 83 13.01 -24.95 -1.55
N LYS A 84 12.43 -24.12 -2.44
CA LYS A 84 12.17 -22.71 -2.15
C LYS A 84 11.13 -22.52 -1.05
N LEU A 85 10.22 -23.47 -0.82
CA LEU A 85 9.30 -23.44 0.31
C LEU A 85 10.00 -23.32 1.68
N LYS A 86 11.16 -23.96 1.84
CA LYS A 86 11.95 -23.93 3.07
C LYS A 86 12.99 -22.80 3.11
N SER A 87 13.07 -22.01 2.04
CA SER A 87 14.06 -20.93 1.90
C SER A 87 13.76 -19.77 2.84
N ASN A 88 14.79 -18.94 3.09
CA ASN A 88 14.59 -17.75 3.91
C ASN A 88 13.78 -16.68 3.16
N GLU A 89 13.90 -16.63 1.84
CA GLU A 89 13.11 -15.77 0.95
C GLU A 89 11.61 -16.08 1.09
N ALA A 90 11.21 -17.35 1.21
CA ALA A 90 9.82 -17.73 1.42
C ALA A 90 9.25 -17.30 2.78
N LYS A 91 10.12 -17.00 3.77
CA LYS A 91 9.69 -16.47 5.06
C LYS A 91 9.17 -15.03 4.91
N VAL A 92 9.83 -14.22 4.08
CA VAL A 92 9.51 -12.80 3.84
C VAL A 92 8.61 -12.55 2.63
N GLY A 93 8.51 -13.48 1.67
CA GLY A 93 7.59 -13.33 0.53
C GLY A 93 7.96 -12.21 -0.46
N LEU A 94 7.01 -11.87 -1.33
CA LEU A 94 7.08 -10.73 -2.27
C LEU A 94 6.85 -9.38 -1.58
N ASP A 95 6.19 -9.42 -0.42
CA ASP A 95 5.86 -8.31 0.45
C ASP A 95 5.47 -8.87 1.82
N ASN A 96 5.87 -8.23 2.92
CA ASN A 96 5.61 -8.69 4.28
C ASN A 96 5.40 -7.48 5.19
N TYR A 97 4.19 -6.93 5.15
CA TYR A 97 3.90 -5.73 5.91
C TYR A 97 3.68 -6.05 7.39
N GLN A 98 4.15 -5.16 8.24
CA GLN A 98 3.97 -5.19 9.69
C GLN A 98 2.92 -4.18 10.14
N HIS A 99 2.85 -3.05 9.44
CA HIS A 99 1.87 -1.98 9.67
C HIS A 99 1.58 -1.26 8.35
N MET A 100 0.31 -0.94 8.13
CA MET A 100 -0.13 -0.05 7.07
C MET A 100 -1.21 0.86 7.64
N ALA A 101 -1.13 2.15 7.38
CA ALA A 101 -2.12 3.10 7.85
C ALA A 101 -2.14 4.38 7.01
N PHE A 102 -3.26 5.07 7.08
CA PHE A 102 -3.40 6.44 6.60
C PHE A 102 -3.57 7.38 7.79
N TYR A 103 -2.88 8.51 7.74
CA TYR A 103 -2.92 9.55 8.75
C TYR A 103 -3.19 10.90 8.10
N GLN A 104 -3.57 11.87 8.92
CA GLN A 104 -3.80 13.25 8.50
C GLN A 104 -2.69 14.16 8.99
N MET A 105 -2.36 15.14 8.16
CA MET A 105 -1.47 16.24 8.48
C MET A 105 -2.09 17.54 7.96
N THR A 106 -1.89 18.62 8.69
CA THR A 106 -2.30 19.96 8.26
C THR A 106 -1.08 20.87 8.16
N ILE A 107 -1.01 21.65 7.08
CA ILE A 107 -0.02 22.72 6.87
C ILE A 107 -0.76 23.92 6.28
N ASP A 108 -0.68 25.08 6.91
CA ASP A 108 -1.33 26.32 6.45
C ASP A 108 -2.83 26.14 6.14
N SER A 109 -3.55 25.43 7.02
CA SER A 109 -4.96 25.04 6.85
C SER A 109 -5.27 24.05 5.70
N ASN A 110 -4.27 23.66 4.89
CA ASN A 110 -4.42 22.60 3.89
C ASN A 110 -4.30 21.23 4.56
N GLU A 111 -5.21 20.32 4.22
CA GLU A 111 -5.21 18.96 4.74
C GLU A 111 -4.54 17.99 3.76
N PHE A 112 -3.65 17.16 4.30
CA PHE A 112 -2.93 16.12 3.59
C PHE A 112 -3.24 14.74 4.18
N LEU A 113 -3.16 13.73 3.33
CA LEU A 113 -3.16 12.33 3.74
C LEU A 113 -1.75 11.77 3.62
N ILE A 114 -1.32 11.07 4.67
CA ILE A 114 -0.05 10.38 4.73
C ILE A 114 -0.33 8.89 4.76
N TYR A 115 0.04 8.20 3.69
CA TYR A 115 0.13 6.74 3.71
C TYR A 115 1.46 6.34 4.33
N VAL A 116 1.44 5.42 5.28
CA VAL A 116 2.65 4.79 5.81
C VAL A 116 2.57 3.29 5.71
N LYS A 117 3.72 2.67 5.45
CA LYS A 117 3.89 1.23 5.45
C LYS A 117 5.20 0.87 6.10
N GLN A 118 5.12 0.05 7.14
CA GLN A 118 6.29 -0.64 7.67
C GLN A 118 6.25 -2.10 7.23
N TYR A 119 7.36 -2.60 6.68
CA TYR A 119 7.45 -3.96 6.15
C TYR A 119 8.83 -4.56 6.37
N GLN A 120 8.92 -5.88 6.25
CA GLN A 120 10.16 -6.64 6.39
C GLN A 120 10.57 -7.23 5.05
N THR A 121 11.85 -7.20 4.76
CA THR A 121 12.46 -7.96 3.67
C THR A 121 13.74 -8.58 4.17
N GLY A 122 14.29 -9.54 3.42
CA GLY A 122 15.59 -10.07 3.73
C GLY A 122 16.50 -10.13 2.52
N SER A 123 17.79 -10.09 2.83
CA SER A 123 18.85 -10.15 1.84
C SER A 123 19.98 -11.03 2.37
N TYR A 124 20.73 -11.61 1.45
CA TYR A 124 21.96 -12.33 1.78
C TYR A 124 23.13 -11.35 1.72
N GLU A 125 24.00 -11.39 2.73
CA GLU A 125 25.29 -10.72 2.68
C GLU A 125 26.13 -11.20 1.48
N PHE A 126 26.04 -12.49 1.16
CA PHE A 126 26.66 -13.09 -0.02
C PHE A 126 25.59 -13.75 -0.91
N PRO A 127 24.96 -12.99 -1.85
CA PRO A 127 23.84 -13.48 -2.67
C PRO A 127 24.16 -14.71 -3.51
N LEU A 128 25.37 -14.78 -4.10
CA LEU A 128 25.78 -15.89 -4.97
C LEU A 128 25.82 -17.22 -4.22
N THR A 129 26.34 -17.22 -2.99
CA THR A 129 26.45 -18.43 -2.15
C THR A 129 25.24 -18.64 -1.23
N LYS A 130 24.27 -17.71 -1.23
CA LYS A 130 23.14 -17.67 -0.29
C LYS A 130 23.56 -17.78 1.20
N LYS A 131 24.59 -17.02 1.59
CA LYS A 131 25.12 -17.00 2.97
C LYS A 131 24.85 -15.66 3.65
N GLY A 132 24.72 -15.68 4.98
CA GLY A 132 24.52 -14.47 5.79
C GLY A 132 23.15 -13.82 5.58
N TRP A 133 22.07 -14.59 5.68
CA TRP A 133 20.71 -14.04 5.58
C TRP A 133 20.42 -13.07 6.71
N LYS A 134 19.97 -11.86 6.38
CA LYS A 134 19.57 -10.80 7.32
C LYS A 134 18.18 -10.29 6.95
N ILE A 135 17.36 -10.05 7.96
CA ILE A 135 16.07 -9.38 7.82
C ILE A 135 16.25 -7.90 8.17
N SER A 136 15.74 -7.04 7.31
CA SER A 136 15.75 -5.59 7.47
C SER A 136 14.30 -5.09 7.54
N ASN A 137 14.05 -4.15 8.44
CA ASN A 137 12.79 -3.41 8.50
C ASN A 137 12.89 -2.19 7.59
N TYR A 138 11.85 -1.94 6.81
CA TYR A 138 11.72 -0.76 5.98
C TYR A 138 10.50 0.04 6.41
N PHE A 139 10.62 1.36 6.34
CA PHE A 139 9.52 2.28 6.51
C PHE A 139 9.37 3.11 5.25
N TYR A 140 8.19 3.05 4.67
CA TYR A 140 7.80 3.83 3.51
C TYR A 140 6.69 4.80 3.91
N PHE A 141 6.76 6.03 3.41
CA PHE A 141 5.65 6.97 3.49
C PHE A 141 5.42 7.65 2.13
N SER A 142 4.19 8.11 1.93
CA SER A 142 3.86 9.05 0.85
C SER A 142 2.80 10.04 1.31
N ILE A 143 2.99 11.30 0.93
CA ILE A 143 2.11 12.42 1.23
C ILE A 143 1.32 12.76 -0.04
N ILE A 144 0.00 12.90 0.10
CA ILE A 144 -0.90 13.31 -0.99
C ILE A 144 -1.85 14.38 -0.47
N ASN A 145 -2.40 15.19 -1.38
CA ASN A 145 -3.54 16.05 -1.05
C ASN A 145 -4.71 15.20 -0.54
N LYS A 146 -5.39 15.64 0.52
CA LYS A 146 -6.62 14.99 0.97
C LYS A 146 -7.69 15.13 -0.11
N PRO A 147 -8.28 14.03 -0.62
CA PRO A 147 -9.33 14.12 -1.63
C PRO A 147 -10.56 14.84 -1.11
N GLU A 148 -11.12 15.77 -1.91
CA GLU A 148 -12.31 16.57 -1.55
C GLU A 148 -13.59 15.73 -1.41
N LYS A 149 -13.68 14.60 -2.11
CA LYS A 149 -14.83 13.69 -2.10
C LYS A 149 -14.37 12.28 -1.79
N THR A 150 -15.04 11.64 -0.85
CA THR A 150 -14.79 10.24 -0.46
C THR A 150 -16.09 9.48 -0.52
N ASP A 151 -16.12 8.39 -1.28
CA ASP A 151 -17.23 7.45 -1.20
C ASP A 151 -17.06 6.53 0.00
N SER A 152 -18.19 6.11 0.58
CA SER A 152 -18.17 5.03 1.55
C SER A 152 -17.72 3.74 0.86
N ILE A 153 -16.92 2.92 1.55
CA ILE A 153 -16.56 1.58 1.07
C ILE A 153 -17.81 0.71 0.78
N GLN A 154 -18.92 1.03 1.44
CA GLN A 154 -20.21 0.37 1.26
C GLN A 154 -20.88 0.72 -0.07
N ASN A 155 -20.47 1.82 -0.70
CA ASN A 155 -20.99 2.27 -2.00
C ASN A 155 -20.17 1.72 -3.16
N LEU A 156 -19.08 0.98 -2.90
CA LEU A 156 -18.29 0.36 -3.94
C LEU A 156 -19.10 -0.75 -4.62
N ALA A 157 -19.15 -0.71 -5.95
CA ALA A 157 -19.73 -1.78 -6.75
C ALA A 157 -19.00 -3.10 -6.47
N LEU A 158 -19.77 -4.16 -6.27
CA LEU A 158 -19.24 -5.50 -6.05
C LEU A 158 -18.46 -5.98 -7.28
N ASP A 159 -17.40 -6.75 -7.04
CA ASP A 159 -16.55 -7.38 -8.06
C ASP A 159 -15.96 -6.42 -9.11
N SER A 160 -15.90 -5.14 -8.75
CA SER A 160 -15.32 -4.08 -9.56
C SER A 160 -13.97 -3.71 -8.99
N ASN A 161 -12.90 -3.93 -9.78
CA ASN A 161 -11.57 -3.46 -9.42
C ASN A 161 -11.50 -1.94 -9.66
N LEU A 162 -11.45 -1.20 -8.57
CA LEU A 162 -11.32 0.24 -8.55
C LEU A 162 -9.85 0.61 -8.46
N TYR A 163 -9.41 1.41 -9.41
CA TYR A 163 -8.03 1.86 -9.52
C TYR A 163 -7.96 3.36 -9.30
N TYR A 164 -7.12 3.75 -8.36
CA TYR A 164 -6.97 5.14 -7.97
C TYR A 164 -5.51 5.52 -7.97
N GLY A 165 -5.19 6.66 -8.59
CA GLY A 165 -3.83 7.17 -8.68
C GLY A 165 -3.79 8.61 -8.17
N PHE A 166 -3.16 8.81 -7.03
CA PHE A 166 -2.99 10.13 -6.41
C PHE A 166 -1.60 10.67 -6.73
N THR A 167 -1.52 11.95 -7.09
CA THR A 167 -0.23 12.64 -7.22
C THR A 167 0.44 12.69 -5.85
N ILE A 168 1.70 12.27 -5.80
CA ILE A 168 2.52 12.30 -4.59
C ILE A 168 3.15 13.69 -4.47
N LEU A 169 3.03 14.28 -3.29
CA LEU A 169 3.70 15.53 -2.91
C LEU A 169 5.04 15.29 -2.23
N ASP A 170 5.23 14.12 -1.66
CA ASP A 170 6.52 13.66 -1.15
C ASP A 170 6.43 12.16 -0.84
N GLU A 171 7.53 11.43 -0.98
CA GLU A 171 7.65 10.05 -0.53
C GLU A 171 9.05 9.76 -0.02
N GLY A 172 9.14 8.88 0.96
CA GLY A 172 10.42 8.46 1.52
C GLY A 172 10.45 6.97 1.82
N LEU A 173 11.60 6.36 1.57
CA LEU A 173 11.88 4.97 1.90
C LEU A 173 13.12 4.88 2.79
N PHE A 174 12.93 4.44 4.02
CA PHE A 174 14.00 4.24 4.99
C PHE A 174 14.23 2.76 5.21
N LYS A 175 15.50 2.39 5.28
CA LYS A 175 15.96 1.03 5.51
C LYS A 175 16.51 0.91 6.94
N ASP A 176 16.44 -0.30 7.49
CA ASP A 176 17.00 -0.69 8.79
C ASP A 176 16.43 0.14 9.97
N VAL A 177 15.14 0.49 9.88
CA VAL A 177 14.41 1.22 10.92
C VAL A 177 14.05 0.32 12.12
N ALA A 178 13.70 0.92 13.25
CA ALA A 178 13.22 0.20 14.42
C ALA A 178 11.88 -0.52 14.14
N GLU A 179 11.67 -1.70 14.74
CA GLU A 179 10.47 -2.51 14.52
C GLU A 179 9.15 -1.81 14.92
N LYS A 180 9.23 -0.77 15.74
CA LYS A 180 8.08 -0.01 16.26
C LYS A 180 8.02 1.43 15.74
N THR A 181 8.77 1.80 14.70
CA THR A 181 8.72 3.14 14.09
C THR A 181 7.30 3.56 13.75
N TYR A 182 6.45 2.64 13.28
CA TYR A 182 5.04 2.90 13.01
C TYR A 182 4.21 3.44 14.19
N LYS A 183 4.68 3.33 15.44
CA LYS A 183 3.98 3.88 16.61
C LYS A 183 4.12 5.40 16.73
N ASN A 184 5.22 5.95 16.24
CA ASN A 184 5.48 7.38 16.18
C ASN A 184 6.23 7.71 14.89
N PRO A 185 5.57 7.64 13.73
CA PRO A 185 6.23 7.86 12.44
C PRO A 185 6.60 9.34 12.20
N TRP A 186 6.08 10.27 13.00
CA TRP A 186 6.16 11.71 12.77
C TRP A 186 7.57 12.26 12.84
N GLU A 187 8.38 11.78 13.79
CA GLU A 187 9.77 12.22 13.92
C GLU A 187 10.57 11.92 12.64
N LEU A 188 10.35 10.73 12.07
CA LEU A 188 11.02 10.32 10.85
C LEU A 188 10.49 11.09 9.63
N ILE A 189 9.18 11.31 9.55
CA ILE A 189 8.56 12.02 8.43
C ILE A 189 8.92 13.51 8.48
N SER A 190 8.72 14.19 9.60
CA SER A 190 8.92 15.64 9.73
C SER A 190 10.37 16.07 9.47
N THR A 191 11.35 15.25 9.84
CA THR A 191 12.77 15.54 9.65
C THR A 191 13.22 15.36 8.19
N ASN A 192 12.49 14.56 7.41
CA ASN A 192 12.92 14.17 6.07
C ASN A 192 12.00 14.65 4.96
N MET A 193 10.79 15.13 5.30
CA MET A 193 9.81 15.50 4.29
C MET A 193 10.24 16.75 3.51
N LYS A 194 10.01 16.72 2.21
CA LYS A 194 10.21 17.82 1.27
C LYS A 194 9.02 17.83 0.33
N LEU A 195 8.07 18.72 0.58
CA LEU A 195 6.80 18.78 -0.14
C LEU A 195 7.00 19.33 -1.55
N GLU A 196 7.56 18.50 -2.42
CA GLU A 196 7.84 18.77 -3.82
C GLU A 196 7.06 17.79 -4.70
N VAL A 197 6.33 18.32 -5.68
CA VAL A 197 5.52 17.47 -6.57
C VAL A 197 6.39 16.38 -7.21
N SER A 198 6.06 15.13 -6.91
CA SER A 198 6.70 13.96 -7.49
C SER A 198 5.96 13.56 -8.75
N ASP A 199 6.71 13.14 -9.77
CA ASP A 199 6.14 12.54 -10.99
C ASP A 199 5.46 11.19 -10.72
N ARG A 200 5.64 10.64 -9.52
CA ARG A 200 5.10 9.34 -9.10
C ARG A 200 3.67 9.47 -8.59
N LYS A 201 2.95 8.35 -8.69
CA LYS A 201 1.57 8.23 -8.21
C LYS A 201 1.46 7.18 -7.13
N LEU A 202 0.77 7.52 -6.05
CA LEU A 202 0.31 6.53 -5.08
C LEU A 202 -0.90 5.83 -5.69
N VAL A 203 -0.73 4.57 -6.02
CA VAL A 203 -1.77 3.71 -6.54
C VAL A 203 -2.44 2.97 -5.39
N VAL A 204 -3.75 3.09 -5.32
CA VAL A 204 -4.60 2.29 -4.45
C VAL A 204 -5.56 1.52 -5.33
N GLN A 205 -5.53 0.19 -5.22
CA GLN A 205 -6.50 -0.68 -5.85
C GLN A 205 -7.39 -1.30 -4.79
N LEU A 206 -8.69 -1.30 -5.04
CA LEU A 206 -9.69 -1.91 -4.17
C LEU A 206 -10.66 -2.77 -4.97
N GLU A 207 -11.08 -3.89 -4.39
CA GLU A 207 -12.19 -4.69 -4.91
C GLU A 207 -12.99 -5.24 -3.74
N ARG A 208 -14.28 -4.91 -3.70
CA ARG A 208 -15.21 -5.45 -2.70
C ARG A 208 -15.86 -6.71 -3.25
N LYS A 209 -15.86 -7.78 -2.47
CA LYS A 209 -16.56 -9.03 -2.77
C LYS A 209 -17.89 -9.12 -2.03
N ASP A 210 -18.83 -9.83 -2.64
CA ASP A 210 -20.14 -10.17 -2.08
C ASP A 210 -20.06 -10.88 -0.72
N GLN A 211 -19.01 -11.66 -0.48
CA GLN A 211 -18.75 -12.38 0.76
C GLN A 211 -18.12 -11.54 1.88
N GLY A 212 -18.16 -10.20 1.78
CA GLY A 212 -17.59 -9.32 2.80
C GLY A 212 -16.07 -9.32 2.87
N GLN A 213 -15.41 -9.64 1.76
CA GLN A 213 -13.97 -9.49 1.61
C GLN A 213 -13.67 -8.18 0.92
N LEU A 214 -12.72 -7.42 1.46
CA LEU A 214 -12.10 -6.29 0.78
C LEU A 214 -10.71 -6.69 0.32
N ARG A 215 -10.52 -6.74 -1.00
CA ARG A 215 -9.19 -6.91 -1.60
C ARG A 215 -8.57 -5.56 -1.84
N PHE A 216 -7.27 -5.47 -1.58
CA PHE A 216 -6.54 -4.23 -1.79
C PHE A 216 -5.09 -4.47 -2.17
N LEU A 217 -4.51 -3.48 -2.87
CA LEU A 217 -3.08 -3.39 -3.10
C LEU A 217 -2.70 -1.92 -3.19
N ILE A 218 -1.64 -1.51 -2.48
CA ILE A 218 -1.17 -0.13 -2.43
C ILE A 218 0.32 -0.10 -2.73
N TYR A 219 0.72 0.78 -3.65
CA TYR A 219 2.10 0.97 -4.06
C TYR A 219 2.27 2.33 -4.73
N SER A 220 3.48 2.90 -4.72
CA SER A 220 3.85 4.06 -5.54
C SER A 220 4.43 3.59 -6.87
N ILE A 221 4.15 4.25 -7.99
CA ILE A 221 4.75 3.92 -9.29
C ILE A 221 4.96 5.17 -10.14
N HIS A 222 6.02 5.18 -10.95
CA HIS A 222 6.17 6.18 -11.98
C HIS A 222 5.19 5.93 -13.15
N PRO A 223 4.58 6.95 -13.77
CA PRO A 223 3.62 6.76 -14.87
C PRO A 223 4.23 6.12 -16.12
N ILE A 224 5.55 6.21 -16.30
CA ILE A 224 6.28 5.69 -17.46
C ILE A 224 7.11 4.45 -17.11
N PHE A 225 7.60 4.33 -15.87
CA PHE A 225 8.53 3.28 -15.48
C PHE A 225 7.82 2.21 -14.63
N ASP A 226 8.18 0.96 -14.85
CA ASP A 226 7.66 -0.19 -14.11
C ASP A 226 8.52 -0.44 -12.85
N ASP A 227 8.45 0.50 -11.92
CA ASP A 227 9.30 0.62 -10.73
C ASP A 227 8.49 0.89 -9.44
N PRO A 228 7.67 -0.08 -9.02
CA PRO A 228 6.83 0.09 -7.84
C PRO A 228 7.66 0.26 -6.55
N VAL A 229 7.26 1.21 -5.71
CA VAL A 229 7.82 1.51 -4.38
C VAL A 229 6.75 1.29 -3.31
N GLY A 230 7.16 1.03 -2.07
CA GLY A 230 6.24 0.65 -0.99
C GLY A 230 5.81 -0.81 -1.06
N ILE A 231 6.51 -1.64 -1.84
CA ILE A 231 6.44 -3.10 -1.84
C ILE A 231 7.85 -3.67 -1.73
N VAL A 232 8.00 -4.87 -1.18
CA VAL A 232 9.34 -5.48 -0.97
C VAL A 232 10.05 -5.79 -2.29
N SER A 233 9.34 -6.27 -3.30
CA SER A 233 9.94 -6.67 -4.58
C SER A 233 9.04 -6.33 -5.75
N ASN A 234 9.63 -5.85 -6.85
CA ASN A 234 8.94 -5.68 -8.11
C ASN A 234 8.57 -7.07 -8.67
N TRP A 235 7.27 -7.37 -8.74
CA TRP A 235 6.80 -8.59 -9.35
C TRP A 235 6.74 -8.49 -10.87
N LYS A 236 7.59 -9.29 -11.52
CA LYS A 236 7.61 -9.47 -12.98
C LYS A 236 7.18 -10.88 -13.39
N ILE A 237 6.44 -10.97 -14.49
CA ILE A 237 6.13 -12.19 -15.23
C ILE A 237 6.74 -12.05 -16.62
N LYS A 238 7.63 -12.98 -17.02
CA LYS A 238 8.37 -12.92 -18.30
C LYS A 238 9.04 -11.53 -18.50
N ASN A 239 9.69 -11.01 -17.45
CA ASN A 239 10.35 -9.70 -17.39
C ASN A 239 9.44 -8.47 -17.56
N ARG A 240 8.12 -8.63 -17.59
CA ARG A 240 7.15 -7.53 -17.56
C ARG A 240 6.56 -7.41 -16.16
N GLY A 241 6.60 -6.23 -15.56
CA GLY A 241 5.86 -6.01 -14.32
C GLY A 241 4.37 -6.21 -14.54
N ILE A 242 3.73 -6.63 -13.47
CA ILE A 242 2.29 -6.86 -13.46
C ILE A 242 1.52 -5.60 -13.06
N TYR A 243 2.22 -4.58 -12.57
CA TYR A 243 1.63 -3.31 -12.17
C TYR A 243 1.04 -2.63 -13.40
N LEU A 244 -0.05 -1.87 -13.21
CA LEU A 244 -0.85 -1.26 -14.28
C LEU A 244 -1.80 -2.20 -15.04
N ASP A 245 -1.73 -3.53 -14.85
CA ASP A 245 -2.69 -4.51 -15.40
C ASP A 245 -3.32 -5.37 -14.30
N ASN A 246 -4.57 -5.05 -13.95
CA ASN A 246 -5.49 -5.88 -13.14
C ASN A 246 -4.84 -6.62 -11.96
N THR A 247 -3.99 -5.95 -11.17
CA THR A 247 -3.11 -6.63 -10.20
C THR A 247 -3.88 -7.41 -9.16
N LEU A 248 -5.07 -6.97 -8.74
CA LEU A 248 -5.88 -7.71 -7.75
C LEU A 248 -6.23 -9.14 -8.18
N LYS A 249 -6.26 -9.46 -9.48
CA LYS A 249 -6.50 -10.84 -9.95
C LYS A 249 -5.31 -11.78 -9.81
N ARG A 250 -4.14 -11.26 -9.43
CA ARG A 250 -2.90 -12.02 -9.27
C ARG A 250 -2.21 -11.78 -7.93
N LEU A 251 -2.34 -10.58 -7.39
CA LEU A 251 -1.70 -10.10 -6.18
C LEU A 251 -2.66 -9.21 -5.41
N HIS A 252 -3.01 -9.57 -4.19
CA HIS A 252 -3.76 -8.68 -3.33
C HIS A 252 -3.61 -9.08 -1.87
N TYR A 253 -3.88 -8.13 -0.98
CA TYR A 253 -4.23 -8.43 0.39
C TYR A 253 -5.74 -8.47 0.55
N THR A 254 -6.24 -9.23 1.52
CA THR A 254 -7.66 -9.33 1.85
C THR A 254 -7.90 -9.01 3.33
N ILE A 255 -8.86 -8.13 3.59
CA ILE A 255 -9.47 -7.92 4.92
C ILE A 255 -10.86 -8.57 4.92
N LEU A 256 -11.20 -9.22 6.03
CA LEU A 256 -12.54 -9.75 6.26
C LEU A 256 -13.36 -8.75 7.07
N ASP A 257 -14.56 -8.43 6.59
CA ASP A 257 -15.55 -7.76 7.41
C ASP A 257 -16.06 -8.73 8.49
N LYS A 258 -16.04 -8.29 9.76
CA LYS A 258 -16.39 -9.11 10.93
C LYS A 258 -17.81 -9.64 10.88
N GLU A 259 -18.70 -8.97 10.14
CA GLU A 259 -20.09 -9.37 10.04
C GLU A 259 -20.33 -10.43 8.95
N TRP A 260 -19.44 -10.59 7.96
CA TRP A 260 -19.83 -11.16 6.65
C TRP A 260 -19.09 -12.42 6.20
N SER A 261 -18.13 -12.98 6.95
CA SER A 261 -17.39 -14.15 6.46
C SER A 261 -16.93 -15.15 7.52
N ALA A 262 -17.35 -16.41 7.33
CA ALA A 262 -16.72 -17.60 7.89
C ALA A 262 -15.66 -18.22 6.94
N THR A 263 -15.51 -17.73 5.70
CA THR A 263 -14.69 -18.37 4.65
C THR A 263 -13.86 -17.36 3.86
N VAL A 264 -12.54 -17.55 3.83
CA VAL A 264 -11.59 -16.74 3.06
C VAL A 264 -11.43 -17.37 1.67
N LEU A 265 -11.78 -16.65 0.61
CA LEU A 265 -11.69 -17.12 -0.78
C LEU A 265 -10.75 -16.24 -1.62
N PRO A 266 -10.03 -16.84 -2.60
CA PRO A 266 -9.10 -16.13 -3.49
C PRO A 266 -9.77 -15.30 -4.58
#